data_AF-A0A928UE77-F1
#
_entry.id   AF-A0A928UE77-F1
#
_cell.length_a   1.000
_cell.length_b   1.000
_cell.length_c   1.000
_cell.angle_alpha   90.00
_cell.angle_beta   90.00
_cell.angle_gamma   90.00
#
_symmetry.space_group_name_H-M   'P 1'
#
loop_
_entity.id
_entity.type
_entity.pdbx_description
1 polymer ?
#
loop_
_entity_poly.entity_id
_entity_poly.type
_entity_poly.pdbx_seq_one_letter_code
_entity_poly.pdbx_strand_id
1 'polypeptide(L)'
;MVGLKRHIRKTSKFFLRDNLILTAGAGLGFCSALAVTNKLENSLTMGLGVLFVAMGSFSLIYPFRRLITIAGSHHKISLLMIIVSVFVTIFAFFAQAFVPEVAASIRAYIDLITTNCIVLAVISEGLTVPFWEAQKKILKACMGYAFALILLAFLREPLGFGTIMGFSVIPETFPRVVLMITPVGGFFALAGFRLMMRPFLLKARIVYQEAASCECAAVETPEEGPVPAPRSKFEISRKSLITIGLGICLFISIIVHIRTSPTLHTQFLIFLPILLNALFFDGIVLSKLLGICPLLNKSRQIDAAWKMGIAVIIVMTLSTALNWVVYNKVLIMGSDVLAKYSSMSIRLEKIFYLTVFIVTIAVFVQTLSVMLRKFARTAYEQMGQFLELITVNCIVLASATFTIPTGTSFMVSTITAFGYGLHWLMVTVWLALLRRQRLFVPTNAWDEDTIAILLLGIMAAIFTGIGMIRIF
;
A
#
# COMPACT_ATOMS: atom_id res chain seq x y z
N MET A 1 -36.48 -0.31 -26.75
CA MET A 1 -34.99 -0.33 -26.68
C MET A 1 -34.31 1.01 -26.34
N VAL A 2 -34.92 2.18 -26.61
CA VAL A 2 -34.31 3.50 -26.32
C VAL A 2 -34.24 3.83 -24.82
N GLY A 3 -35.27 3.49 -24.04
CA GLY A 3 -35.29 3.67 -22.57
C GLY A 3 -34.22 2.84 -21.85
N LEU A 4 -34.04 1.58 -22.28
CA LEU A 4 -33.02 0.67 -21.74
C LEU A 4 -31.60 1.16 -22.07
N LYS A 5 -31.33 1.60 -23.31
CA LYS A 5 -30.03 2.22 -23.67
C LYS A 5 -29.75 3.49 -22.87
N ARG A 6 -30.78 4.29 -22.54
CA ARG A 6 -30.62 5.51 -21.72
C ARG A 6 -30.37 5.18 -20.24
N HIS A 7 -31.04 4.15 -19.71
CA HIS A 7 -30.77 3.63 -18.36
C HIS A 7 -29.39 3.00 -18.27
N ILE A 8 -29.01 2.12 -19.20
CA ILE A 8 -27.67 1.52 -19.27
C ILE A 8 -26.60 2.60 -19.40
N ARG A 9 -26.80 3.64 -20.22
CA ARG A 9 -25.83 4.74 -20.36
C ARG A 9 -25.75 5.61 -19.10
N LYS A 10 -26.87 5.85 -18.40
CA LYS A 10 -26.85 6.53 -17.08
C LYS A 10 -26.17 5.69 -16.02
N THR A 11 -26.52 4.41 -15.90
CA THR A 11 -25.95 3.46 -14.92
C THR A 11 -24.46 3.19 -15.20
N SER A 12 -24.04 3.06 -16.46
CA SER A 12 -22.64 2.90 -16.84
C SER A 12 -21.82 4.17 -16.56
N LYS A 13 -22.35 5.36 -16.91
CA LYS A 13 -21.68 6.64 -16.60
C LYS A 13 -21.63 6.91 -15.10
N PHE A 14 -22.61 6.39 -14.34
CA PHE A 14 -22.71 6.43 -12.89
C PHE A 14 -21.70 5.50 -12.22
N PHE A 15 -21.52 4.29 -12.75
CA PHE A 15 -20.54 3.32 -12.25
C PHE A 15 -19.09 3.72 -12.56
N LEU A 16 -18.85 4.38 -13.70
CA LEU A 16 -17.51 4.74 -14.16
C LEU A 16 -16.99 6.08 -13.62
N ARG A 17 -17.88 7.01 -13.20
CA ARG A 17 -17.48 8.33 -12.68
C ARG A 17 -17.05 8.28 -11.22
N ASP A 18 -17.73 7.47 -10.41
CA ASP A 18 -17.48 7.35 -8.96
C ASP A 18 -16.54 6.18 -8.61
N ASN A 19 -15.94 5.53 -9.62
CA ASN A 19 -15.01 4.43 -9.41
C ASN A 19 -13.61 4.97 -9.14
N LEU A 20 -13.26 5.10 -7.86
CA LEU A 20 -11.97 5.65 -7.41
C LEU A 20 -10.76 4.94 -8.02
N ILE A 21 -10.87 3.70 -8.50
CA ILE A 21 -9.78 3.02 -9.22
C ILE A 21 -9.56 3.62 -10.62
N LEU A 22 -10.64 4.01 -11.30
CA LEU A 22 -10.64 4.48 -12.70
C LEU A 22 -10.53 6.00 -12.81
N THR A 23 -11.15 6.75 -11.90
CA THR A 23 -11.21 8.21 -11.96
C THR A 23 -10.17 8.93 -11.12
N ALA A 24 -9.60 8.29 -10.10
CA ALA A 24 -8.71 9.01 -9.20
C ALA A 24 -7.28 9.12 -9.78
N GLY A 25 -6.85 10.34 -10.06
CA GLY A 25 -5.42 10.71 -10.06
C GLY A 25 -4.76 10.63 -8.67
N ALA A 26 -5.49 10.17 -7.64
CA ALA A 26 -5.01 10.02 -6.27
C ALA A 26 -4.56 8.58 -5.91
N GLY A 27 -4.81 7.60 -6.78
CA GLY A 27 -4.33 6.23 -6.62
C GLY A 27 -4.80 5.47 -5.37
N LEU A 28 -6.08 5.60 -5.02
CA LEU A 28 -6.67 4.95 -3.84
C LEU A 28 -7.06 3.50 -4.13
N GLY A 29 -6.68 2.57 -3.24
CA GLY A 29 -7.12 1.16 -3.29
C GLY A 29 -6.34 0.26 -4.26
N PHE A 30 -5.20 0.70 -4.79
CA PHE A 30 -4.39 -0.12 -5.71
C PHE A 30 -3.78 -1.35 -5.04
N CYS A 31 -3.36 -1.25 -3.77
CA CYS A 31 -2.73 -2.37 -3.07
C CYS A 31 -3.64 -3.61 -3.04
N SER A 32 -4.90 -3.43 -2.63
CA SER A 32 -5.88 -4.50 -2.59
C SER A 32 -6.35 -4.92 -3.98
N ALA A 33 -6.45 -3.99 -4.94
CA ALA A 33 -6.83 -4.32 -6.30
C ALA A 33 -5.79 -5.19 -7.02
N LEU A 34 -4.50 -4.92 -6.83
CA LEU A 34 -3.44 -5.70 -7.45
C LEU A 34 -3.30 -7.08 -6.81
N ALA A 35 -3.45 -7.17 -5.48
CA ALA A 35 -3.22 -8.40 -4.73
C ALA A 35 -4.32 -9.46 -4.94
N VAL A 36 -5.58 -9.04 -5.00
CA VAL A 36 -6.73 -9.96 -4.90
C VAL A 36 -7.35 -10.32 -6.26
N THR A 37 -6.85 -9.73 -7.35
CA THR A 37 -7.36 -9.96 -8.72
C THR A 37 -6.72 -11.15 -9.43
N ASN A 38 -6.10 -12.08 -8.71
CA ASN A 38 -5.57 -13.31 -9.28
C ASN A 38 -6.69 -14.32 -9.64
N LYS A 39 -7.74 -14.40 -8.83
CA LYS A 39 -8.95 -15.20 -9.05
C LYS A 39 -10.20 -14.36 -8.87
N LEU A 40 -11.25 -14.68 -9.61
CA LEU A 40 -12.55 -14.01 -9.58
C LEU A 40 -13.24 -14.20 -8.22
N GLU A 41 -13.17 -15.39 -7.63
CA GLU A 41 -13.73 -15.70 -6.30
C GLU A 41 -13.12 -14.83 -5.20
N ASN A 42 -11.80 -14.63 -5.25
CA ASN A 42 -11.07 -13.77 -4.33
C ASN A 42 -11.55 -12.31 -4.47
N SER A 43 -11.66 -11.83 -5.71
CA SER A 43 -12.11 -10.46 -6.01
C SER A 43 -13.55 -10.21 -5.60
N LEU A 44 -14.44 -11.19 -5.78
CA LEU A 44 -15.83 -11.10 -5.33
C LEU A 44 -15.91 -11.03 -3.81
N THR A 45 -15.16 -11.89 -3.11
CA THR A 45 -15.12 -11.92 -1.64
C THR A 45 -14.61 -10.60 -1.08
N MET A 46 -13.54 -10.04 -1.67
CA MET A 46 -12.99 -8.74 -1.26
C MET A 46 -13.94 -7.58 -1.57
N GLY A 47 -14.60 -7.58 -2.73
CA GLY A 47 -15.59 -6.57 -3.08
C GLY A 47 -16.78 -6.54 -2.12
N LEU A 48 -17.32 -7.72 -1.79
CA LEU A 48 -18.39 -7.87 -0.79
C LEU A 48 -17.92 -7.47 0.62
N GLY A 49 -16.70 -7.85 1.00
CA GLY A 49 -16.10 -7.48 2.29
C GLY A 49 -15.95 -5.97 2.44
N VAL A 50 -15.38 -5.29 1.43
CA VAL A 50 -15.25 -3.83 1.44
C VAL A 50 -16.61 -3.14 1.53
N LEU A 51 -17.62 -3.64 0.80
CA LEU A 51 -18.97 -3.09 0.85
C LEU A 51 -19.60 -3.25 2.25
N PHE A 52 -19.57 -4.46 2.79
CA PHE A 52 -20.12 -4.78 4.11
C PHE A 52 -19.44 -3.97 5.21
N VAL A 53 -18.11 -3.94 5.21
CA VAL A 53 -17.32 -3.22 6.21
C VAL A 53 -17.56 -1.72 6.12
N ALA A 54 -17.57 -1.13 4.92
CA ALA A 54 -17.76 0.32 4.76
C ALA A 54 -19.16 0.78 5.20
N MET A 55 -20.22 0.08 4.77
CA MET A 55 -21.60 0.44 5.14
C MET A 55 -21.90 0.14 6.62
N GLY A 56 -21.43 -1.01 7.11
CA GLY A 56 -21.61 -1.44 8.50
C GLY A 56 -20.90 -0.51 9.47
N SER A 57 -19.61 -0.26 9.25
CA SER A 57 -18.84 0.65 10.10
C SER A 57 -19.37 2.08 10.04
N PHE A 58 -19.77 2.60 8.87
CA PHE A 58 -20.34 3.95 8.78
C PHE A 58 -21.59 4.13 9.65
N SER A 59 -22.42 3.09 9.77
CA SER A 59 -23.62 3.13 10.62
C SER A 59 -23.28 3.30 12.11
N LEU A 60 -22.17 2.73 12.56
CA LEU A 60 -21.67 2.91 13.92
C LEU A 60 -20.95 4.25 14.10
N ILE A 61 -20.24 4.71 13.08
CA ILE A 61 -19.44 5.95 13.11
C ILE A 61 -20.32 7.21 13.09
N TYR A 62 -21.43 7.19 12.35
CA TYR A 62 -22.26 8.38 12.12
C TYR A 62 -22.82 9.04 13.39
N PRO A 63 -23.32 8.33 14.41
CA PRO A 63 -23.70 8.92 15.70
C PRO A 63 -22.56 9.70 16.36
N PHE A 64 -21.33 9.22 16.25
CA PHE A 64 -20.14 9.84 16.82
C PHE A 64 -19.53 10.93 15.92
N ARG A 65 -20.15 11.28 14.79
CA ARG A 65 -19.58 12.24 13.81
C ARG A 65 -19.18 13.58 14.44
N ARG A 66 -19.94 14.09 15.41
CA ARG A 66 -19.62 15.36 16.09
C ARG A 66 -18.28 15.23 16.84
N LEU A 67 -18.10 14.17 17.62
CA LEU A 67 -16.87 13.91 18.36
C LEU A 67 -15.67 13.75 17.41
N ILE A 68 -15.89 13.02 16.31
CA ILE A 68 -14.85 12.71 15.32
C ILE A 68 -14.38 13.97 14.58
N THR A 69 -15.32 14.84 14.19
CA THR A 69 -14.98 16.09 13.48
C THR A 69 -14.31 17.10 14.41
N ILE A 70 -14.64 17.09 15.71
CA ILE A 70 -14.01 17.95 16.72
C ILE A 70 -12.56 17.52 17.01
N ALA A 71 -12.24 16.23 16.92
CA ALA A 71 -10.92 15.67 17.28
C ALA A 71 -9.74 16.11 16.36
N GLY A 72 -10.00 16.94 15.35
CA GLY A 72 -9.01 17.38 14.37
C GLY A 72 -8.74 16.36 13.25
N SER A 73 -8.10 16.78 12.17
CA SER A 73 -7.83 15.93 10.99
C SER A 73 -6.97 14.70 11.31
N HIS A 74 -6.06 14.82 12.27
CA HIS A 74 -5.06 13.80 12.59
C HIS A 74 -5.63 12.60 13.35
N HIS A 75 -6.37 12.85 14.45
CA HIS A 75 -6.95 11.77 15.27
C HIS A 75 -8.14 11.09 14.59
N LYS A 76 -8.79 11.79 13.65
CA LYS A 76 -9.92 11.27 12.88
C LYS A 76 -9.59 9.93 12.23
N ILE A 77 -8.48 9.81 11.49
CA ILE A 77 -8.24 8.62 10.66
C ILE A 77 -7.91 7.41 11.52
N SER A 78 -7.15 7.60 12.61
CA SER A 78 -6.85 6.52 13.56
C SER A 78 -8.12 5.96 14.22
N LEU A 79 -9.03 6.84 14.67
CA LEU A 79 -10.29 6.41 15.27
C LEU A 79 -11.17 5.65 14.26
N LEU A 80 -11.21 6.10 13.01
CA LEU A 80 -11.92 5.40 11.94
C LEU A 80 -11.33 4.00 11.71
N MET A 81 -10.00 3.86 11.67
CA MET A 81 -9.35 2.56 11.49
C MET A 81 -9.69 1.56 12.60
N ILE A 82 -9.73 2.01 13.86
CA ILE A 82 -10.07 1.16 15.01
C ILE A 82 -11.52 0.65 14.89
N ILE A 83 -12.47 1.51 14.52
CA ILE A 83 -13.86 1.10 14.35
C ILE A 83 -14.01 0.15 13.15
N VAL A 84 -13.33 0.45 12.05
CA VAL A 84 -13.33 -0.40 10.85
C VAL A 84 -12.71 -1.77 11.13
N SER A 85 -11.66 -1.86 11.96
CA SER A 85 -11.02 -3.16 12.28
C SER A 85 -11.95 -4.13 12.98
N VAL A 86 -12.85 -3.64 13.85
CA VAL A 86 -13.88 -4.49 14.46
C VAL A 86 -14.79 -5.12 13.40
N PHE A 87 -15.24 -4.34 12.42
CA PHE A 87 -16.07 -4.85 11.33
C PHE A 87 -15.32 -5.79 10.39
N VAL A 88 -14.03 -5.54 10.14
CA VAL A 88 -13.19 -6.45 9.34
C VAL A 88 -13.02 -7.79 10.05
N THR A 89 -12.79 -7.79 11.36
CA THR A 89 -12.72 -9.03 12.15
C THR A 89 -14.03 -9.81 12.06
N ILE A 90 -15.18 -9.12 12.19
CA ILE A 90 -16.50 -9.75 12.00
C ILE A 90 -16.59 -10.38 10.60
N PHE A 91 -16.27 -9.63 9.56
CA PHE A 91 -16.27 -10.14 8.19
C PHE A 91 -15.33 -11.34 8.00
N ALA A 92 -14.14 -11.32 8.61
CA ALA A 92 -13.18 -12.41 8.53
C ALA A 92 -13.75 -13.72 9.11
N PHE A 93 -14.54 -13.65 10.18
CA PHE A 93 -15.26 -14.81 10.72
C PHE A 93 -16.37 -15.30 9.80
N PHE A 94 -17.16 -14.37 9.25
CA PHE A 94 -18.17 -14.72 8.25
C PHE A 94 -17.52 -15.41 7.04
N ALA A 95 -16.43 -14.87 6.50
CA ALA A 95 -15.71 -15.47 5.38
C ALA A 95 -15.19 -16.87 5.72
N GLN A 96 -14.63 -17.08 6.92
CA GLN A 96 -14.16 -18.40 7.36
C GLN A 96 -15.30 -19.41 7.56
N ALA A 97 -16.50 -18.95 7.93
CA ALA A 97 -17.66 -19.81 8.12
C ALA A 97 -18.33 -20.22 6.80
N PHE A 98 -18.44 -19.29 5.84
CA PHE A 98 -19.14 -19.53 4.57
C PHE A 98 -18.22 -20.05 3.46
N VAL A 99 -16.97 -19.57 3.39
CA VAL A 99 -16.05 -19.86 2.28
C VAL A 99 -14.63 -20.10 2.82
N PRO A 100 -14.39 -21.20 3.57
CA PRO A 100 -13.13 -21.42 4.28
C PRO A 100 -11.91 -21.52 3.36
N GLU A 101 -12.06 -22.12 2.17
CA GLU A 101 -10.97 -22.26 1.20
C GLU A 101 -10.49 -20.90 0.68
N VAL A 102 -11.42 -20.02 0.29
CA VAL A 102 -11.09 -18.66 -0.16
C VAL A 102 -10.53 -17.85 0.99
N ALA A 103 -11.17 -17.90 2.17
CA ALA A 103 -10.73 -17.17 3.35
C ALA A 103 -9.31 -17.56 3.80
N ALA A 104 -8.92 -18.83 3.64
CA ALA A 104 -7.56 -19.27 3.91
C ALA A 104 -6.55 -18.67 2.93
N SER A 105 -6.89 -18.57 1.64
CA SER A 105 -5.99 -18.08 0.59
C SER A 105 -5.73 -16.57 0.65
N ILE A 106 -6.72 -15.77 1.07
CA ILE A 106 -6.62 -14.30 1.14
C ILE A 106 -6.66 -13.76 2.57
N ARG A 107 -6.45 -14.58 3.60
CA ARG A 107 -6.60 -14.19 5.01
C ARG A 107 -5.88 -12.90 5.35
N ALA A 108 -4.61 -12.80 4.97
CA ALA A 108 -3.81 -11.62 5.23
C ALA A 108 -4.32 -10.37 4.48
N TYR A 109 -4.96 -10.53 3.32
CA TYR A 109 -5.54 -9.43 2.56
C TYR A 109 -6.92 -9.00 3.07
N ILE A 110 -7.67 -9.89 3.74
CA ILE A 110 -8.91 -9.54 4.45
C ILE A 110 -8.61 -8.54 5.57
N ASP A 111 -7.55 -8.79 6.36
CA ASP A 111 -7.12 -7.85 7.42
C ASP A 111 -6.78 -6.46 6.86
N LEU A 112 -6.23 -6.42 5.64
CA LEU A 112 -5.88 -5.20 4.95
C LEU A 112 -7.09 -4.38 4.48
N ILE A 113 -8.32 -4.90 4.55
CA ILE A 113 -9.54 -4.09 4.35
C ILE A 113 -9.54 -2.89 5.31
N THR A 114 -8.99 -3.05 6.51
CA THR A 114 -8.88 -1.97 7.53
C THR A 114 -8.11 -0.75 7.05
N THR A 115 -7.06 -0.96 6.27
CA THR A 115 -6.19 0.09 5.72
C THR A 115 -6.48 0.37 4.26
N ASN A 116 -7.59 -0.17 3.73
CA ASN A 116 -8.01 0.13 2.38
C ASN A 116 -8.38 1.61 2.28
N CYS A 117 -7.61 2.35 1.48
CA CYS A 117 -7.78 3.79 1.32
C CYS A 117 -9.18 4.18 0.80
N ILE A 118 -9.86 3.27 0.09
CA ILE A 118 -11.24 3.51 -0.39
C ILE A 118 -12.21 3.55 0.79
N VAL A 119 -12.13 2.58 1.72
CA VAL A 119 -13.01 2.50 2.90
C VAL A 119 -12.88 3.77 3.74
N LEU A 120 -11.64 4.21 4.01
CA LEU A 120 -11.39 5.40 4.80
C LEU A 120 -11.85 6.68 4.10
N ALA A 121 -11.61 6.79 2.79
CA ALA A 121 -12.01 7.96 2.01
C ALA A 121 -13.53 8.13 1.99
N VAL A 122 -14.28 7.06 1.67
CA VAL A 122 -15.75 7.14 1.55
C VAL A 122 -16.43 7.35 2.89
N ILE A 123 -15.91 6.77 3.97
CA ILE A 123 -16.40 7.00 5.33
C ILE A 123 -16.13 8.45 5.74
N SER A 124 -14.90 8.94 5.55
CA SER A 124 -14.54 10.31 5.89
C SER A 124 -15.38 11.35 5.13
N GLU A 125 -15.61 11.12 3.85
CA GLU A 125 -16.46 12.00 3.03
C GLU A 125 -17.94 11.88 3.43
N GLY A 126 -18.41 10.67 3.74
CA GLY A 126 -19.77 10.41 4.22
C GLY A 126 -20.12 11.15 5.51
N LEU A 127 -19.16 11.49 6.36
CA LEU A 127 -19.41 12.27 7.58
C LEU A 127 -19.86 13.72 7.32
N THR A 128 -19.66 14.23 6.10
CA THR A 128 -20.02 15.60 5.71
C THR A 128 -21.46 15.75 5.20
N VAL A 129 -22.15 14.64 4.93
CA VAL A 129 -23.50 14.60 4.32
C VAL A 129 -24.48 13.84 5.23
N PRO A 130 -25.82 13.98 5.04
CA PRO A 130 -26.78 13.26 5.88
C PRO A 130 -26.69 11.74 5.68
N PHE A 131 -27.07 10.98 6.72
CA PHE A 131 -26.86 9.53 6.82
C PHE A 131 -27.24 8.75 5.55
N TRP A 132 -28.45 8.96 5.02
CA TRP A 132 -28.94 8.16 3.92
C TRP A 132 -28.33 8.53 2.56
N GLU A 133 -27.92 9.78 2.40
CA GLU A 133 -27.15 10.21 1.24
C GLU A 133 -25.72 9.68 1.31
N ALA A 134 -25.12 9.69 2.51
CA ALA A 134 -23.81 9.10 2.76
C ALA A 134 -23.81 7.60 2.44
N GLN A 135 -24.78 6.83 2.95
CA GLN A 135 -24.89 5.40 2.68
C GLN A 135 -25.03 5.11 1.18
N LYS A 136 -25.85 5.88 0.45
CA LYS A 136 -25.96 5.77 -1.01
C LYS A 136 -24.63 6.07 -1.71
N LYS A 137 -23.87 7.05 -1.23
CA LYS A 137 -22.56 7.41 -1.80
C LYS A 137 -21.51 6.33 -1.54
N ILE A 138 -21.45 5.81 -0.32
CA ILE A 138 -20.56 4.70 0.07
C ILE A 138 -20.88 3.45 -0.76
N LEU A 139 -22.15 3.07 -0.86
CA LEU A 139 -22.61 1.94 -1.67
C LEU A 139 -22.14 2.07 -3.12
N LYS A 140 -22.33 3.24 -3.74
CA LYS A 140 -21.89 3.49 -5.13
C LYS A 140 -20.39 3.33 -5.30
N ALA A 141 -19.59 3.93 -4.42
CA ALA A 141 -18.13 3.86 -4.50
C ALA A 141 -17.61 2.43 -4.29
N CYS A 142 -18.16 1.71 -3.30
CA CYS A 142 -17.79 0.32 -3.02
C CYS A 142 -18.22 -0.64 -4.13
N MET A 143 -19.41 -0.45 -4.72
CA MET A 143 -19.82 -1.20 -5.91
C MET A 143 -18.89 -0.89 -7.09
N GLY A 144 -18.56 0.39 -7.31
CA GLY A 144 -17.53 0.89 -8.21
C GLY A 144 -16.25 0.04 -8.14
N TYR A 145 -15.68 0.01 -6.94
CA TYR A 145 -14.50 -0.77 -6.62
C TYR A 145 -14.67 -2.27 -6.91
N ALA A 146 -15.74 -2.89 -6.42
CA ALA A 146 -15.98 -4.33 -6.59
C ALA A 146 -16.07 -4.74 -8.08
N PHE A 147 -16.74 -3.95 -8.91
CA PHE A 147 -16.80 -4.21 -10.35
C PHE A 147 -15.44 -4.07 -11.03
N ALA A 148 -14.62 -3.09 -10.64
CA ALA A 148 -13.27 -2.96 -11.17
C ALA A 148 -12.41 -4.17 -10.80
N LEU A 149 -12.55 -4.72 -9.58
CA LEU A 149 -11.88 -5.96 -9.19
C LEU A 149 -12.33 -7.14 -10.05
N ILE A 150 -13.65 -7.32 -10.19
CA ILE A 150 -14.24 -8.39 -11.01
C ILE A 150 -13.72 -8.31 -12.45
N LEU A 151 -13.68 -7.12 -13.02
CA LEU A 151 -13.21 -6.91 -14.39
C LEU A 151 -11.72 -7.18 -14.54
N LEU A 152 -10.89 -6.75 -13.58
CA LEU A 152 -9.45 -7.07 -13.58
C LEU A 152 -9.19 -8.56 -13.38
N ALA A 153 -9.93 -9.22 -12.49
CA ALA A 153 -9.82 -10.66 -12.28
C ALA A 153 -10.29 -11.44 -13.51
N PHE A 154 -11.33 -10.98 -14.20
CA PHE A 154 -11.78 -11.56 -15.46
C PHE A 154 -10.72 -11.46 -16.57
N LEU A 155 -9.87 -10.43 -16.56
CA LEU A 155 -8.73 -10.33 -17.47
C LEU A 155 -7.55 -11.23 -17.05
N ARG A 156 -7.35 -11.43 -15.74
CA ARG A 156 -6.19 -12.14 -15.19
C ARG A 156 -6.38 -13.65 -15.06
N GLU A 157 -7.54 -14.10 -14.59
CA GLU A 157 -7.79 -15.52 -14.28
C GLU A 157 -7.73 -16.43 -15.51
N PRO A 158 -8.36 -16.09 -16.66
CA PRO A 158 -8.26 -16.93 -17.85
C PRO A 158 -6.81 -17.04 -18.35
N LEU A 159 -6.09 -15.92 -18.40
CA LEU A 159 -4.70 -15.89 -18.89
C LEU A 159 -3.71 -16.59 -17.95
N GLY A 160 -3.97 -16.55 -16.65
CA GLY A 160 -3.13 -17.16 -15.62
C GLY A 160 -3.43 -18.65 -15.41
N PHE A 161 -4.68 -18.97 -15.05
CA PHE A 161 -5.09 -20.32 -14.64
C PHE A 161 -5.77 -21.12 -15.75
N GLY A 162 -6.22 -20.48 -16.84
CA GLY A 162 -7.04 -21.12 -17.88
C GLY A 162 -8.50 -21.34 -17.45
N THR A 163 -8.90 -20.79 -16.31
CA THR A 163 -10.22 -20.99 -15.70
C THR A 163 -10.97 -19.68 -15.52
N ILE A 164 -12.30 -19.79 -15.42
CA ILE A 164 -13.20 -18.76 -14.90
C ILE A 164 -14.05 -19.42 -13.83
N MET A 165 -13.86 -19.05 -12.56
CA MET A 165 -14.67 -19.56 -11.44
C MET A 165 -14.69 -21.10 -11.40
N GLY A 166 -13.53 -21.71 -11.66
CA GLY A 166 -13.35 -23.17 -11.69
C GLY A 166 -13.69 -23.84 -13.03
N PHE A 167 -14.35 -23.16 -13.97
CA PHE A 167 -14.63 -23.71 -15.30
C PHE A 167 -13.45 -23.47 -16.24
N SER A 168 -12.93 -24.53 -16.87
CA SER A 168 -11.85 -24.41 -17.86
C SER A 168 -12.39 -23.82 -19.17
N VAL A 169 -11.85 -22.66 -19.57
CA VAL A 169 -12.25 -21.94 -20.78
C VAL A 169 -11.18 -22.07 -21.86
N ILE A 170 -9.92 -22.15 -21.46
CA ILE A 170 -8.78 -22.27 -22.38
C ILE A 170 -8.40 -23.75 -22.48
N PRO A 171 -8.28 -24.31 -23.70
CA PRO A 171 -7.80 -25.68 -23.90
C PRO A 171 -6.41 -25.87 -23.29
N GLU A 172 -6.12 -27.08 -22.79
CA GLU A 172 -4.81 -27.39 -22.17
C GLU A 172 -3.61 -27.22 -23.09
N THR A 173 -3.84 -27.12 -24.40
CA THR A 173 -2.81 -26.87 -25.41
C THR A 173 -2.26 -25.44 -25.40
N PHE A 174 -2.93 -24.47 -24.76
CA PHE A 174 -2.44 -23.11 -24.68
C PHE A 174 -1.50 -22.95 -23.47
N PRO A 175 -0.27 -22.42 -23.64
CA PRO A 175 0.65 -22.23 -22.54
C PRO A 175 0.09 -21.21 -21.54
N ARG A 176 -0.06 -21.64 -20.29
CA ARG A 176 -0.55 -20.78 -19.21
C ARG A 176 0.47 -19.70 -18.90
N VAL A 177 0.04 -18.45 -18.90
CA VAL A 177 0.93 -17.31 -18.61
C VAL A 177 1.01 -17.16 -17.09
N VAL A 178 1.89 -17.94 -16.46
CA VAL A 178 2.10 -17.94 -14.99
C VAL A 178 2.40 -16.53 -14.46
N LEU A 179 3.05 -15.69 -15.27
CA LEU A 179 3.31 -14.29 -14.96
C LEU A 179 2.03 -13.49 -14.63
N MET A 180 0.87 -13.87 -15.17
CA MET A 180 -0.38 -13.17 -14.93
C MET A 180 -0.95 -13.43 -13.53
N ILE A 181 -0.57 -14.56 -12.92
CA ILE A 181 -0.95 -14.93 -11.56
C ILE A 181 -0.12 -14.15 -10.52
N THR A 182 1.14 -13.87 -10.84
CA THR A 182 2.07 -13.18 -9.94
C THR A 182 1.76 -11.68 -9.81
N PRO A 183 2.36 -10.98 -8.84
CA PRO A 183 2.24 -9.53 -8.68
C PRO A 183 2.52 -8.73 -9.95
N VAL A 184 3.45 -9.25 -10.77
CA VAL A 184 3.84 -8.69 -12.07
C VAL A 184 2.62 -8.56 -12.99
N GLY A 185 1.84 -9.64 -13.10
CA GLY A 185 0.59 -9.65 -13.85
C GLY A 185 -0.43 -8.63 -13.35
N GLY A 186 -0.48 -8.40 -12.04
CA GLY A 186 -1.33 -7.37 -11.44
C GLY A 186 -1.00 -5.98 -11.98
N PHE A 187 0.28 -5.59 -11.94
CA PHE A 187 0.72 -4.29 -12.43
C PHE A 187 0.43 -4.10 -13.93
N PHE A 188 0.76 -5.11 -14.75
CA PHE A 188 0.50 -5.04 -16.19
C PHE A 188 -1.00 -5.02 -16.51
N ALA A 189 -1.81 -5.84 -15.83
CA ALA A 189 -3.26 -5.85 -16.01
C ALA A 189 -3.88 -4.52 -15.64
N LEU A 190 -3.48 -3.92 -14.51
CA LEU A 190 -4.01 -2.61 -14.09
C LEU A 190 -3.57 -1.49 -15.03
N ALA A 191 -2.31 -1.47 -15.45
CA ALA A 191 -1.80 -0.48 -16.40
C ALA A 191 -2.52 -0.60 -17.77
N GLY A 192 -2.63 -1.82 -18.30
CA GLY A 192 -3.35 -2.09 -19.54
C GLY A 192 -4.84 -1.75 -19.45
N PHE A 193 -5.48 -2.08 -18.33
CA PHE A 193 -6.88 -1.75 -18.07
C PHE A 193 -7.12 -0.23 -18.03
N ARG A 194 -6.27 0.54 -17.32
CA ARG A 194 -6.36 2.00 -17.30
C ARG A 194 -6.14 2.59 -18.70
N LEU A 195 -5.16 2.09 -19.45
CA LEU A 195 -4.90 2.53 -20.82
C LEU A 195 -6.08 2.27 -21.76
N MET A 196 -6.68 1.07 -21.68
CA MET A 196 -7.85 0.69 -22.49
C MET A 196 -9.08 1.54 -22.17
N MET A 197 -9.28 1.89 -20.90
CA MET A 197 -10.44 2.67 -20.45
C MET A 197 -10.27 4.18 -20.68
N ARG A 198 -9.04 4.70 -20.78
CA ARG A 198 -8.74 6.13 -20.96
C ARG A 198 -9.47 6.80 -22.14
N PRO A 199 -9.47 6.27 -23.38
CA PRO A 199 -10.20 6.91 -24.48
C PRO A 199 -11.70 7.01 -24.21
N PHE A 200 -12.28 6.03 -23.50
CA PHE A 200 -13.67 6.06 -23.09
C PHE A 200 -13.93 7.11 -22.01
N LEU A 201 -13.02 7.25 -21.03
CA LEU A 201 -13.10 8.22 -19.94
C LEU A 201 -12.96 9.68 -20.42
N LEU A 202 -12.05 9.93 -21.37
CA LEU A 202 -11.88 11.25 -22.00
C LEU A 202 -13.13 11.63 -22.81
N LYS A 203 -13.66 10.71 -23.62
CA LYS A 203 -14.91 10.92 -24.38
C LYS A 203 -16.12 11.16 -23.47
N ALA A 204 -16.11 10.61 -22.26
CA ALA A 204 -17.16 10.79 -21.27
C ALA A 204 -17.05 12.12 -20.47
N ARG A 205 -15.96 12.90 -20.64
CA ARG A 205 -15.56 14.07 -19.81
C ARG A 205 -15.50 13.76 -18.31
N ILE A 206 -15.08 12.55 -17.97
CA ILE A 206 -15.00 12.09 -16.57
C ILE A 206 -13.61 12.37 -16.00
N VAL A 207 -12.58 12.26 -16.83
CA VAL A 207 -11.19 12.64 -16.51
C VAL A 207 -10.89 13.89 -17.34
N TYR A 208 -10.47 14.97 -16.68
CA TYR A 208 -9.95 16.14 -17.37
C TYR A 208 -8.53 15.82 -17.84
N GLN A 209 -8.19 16.22 -19.06
CA GLN A 209 -6.81 16.18 -19.51
C GLN A 209 -5.99 16.97 -18.49
N GLU A 210 -5.05 16.32 -17.82
CA GLU A 210 -4.06 17.05 -17.01
C GLU A 210 -3.47 18.08 -17.97
N ALA A 211 -3.78 19.35 -17.73
CA ALA A 211 -3.06 20.42 -18.39
C ALA A 211 -1.60 20.11 -18.13
N ALA A 212 -0.80 19.98 -19.21
CA ALA A 212 0.64 19.88 -19.06
C ALA A 212 1.01 20.96 -18.05
N SER A 213 1.44 20.57 -16.84
CA SER A 213 1.83 21.54 -15.84
C SER A 213 3.06 22.21 -16.41
N CYS A 214 2.82 23.32 -17.09
CA CYS A 214 3.78 24.37 -17.30
C CYS A 214 3.96 25.00 -15.91
N GLU A 215 4.61 24.27 -15.01
CA GLU A 215 5.16 24.83 -13.78
C GLU A 215 6.48 25.51 -14.16
N CYS A 216 6.33 26.54 -14.98
CA CYS A 216 7.31 27.55 -15.37
C CYS A 216 6.53 28.86 -15.59
N ALA A 217 5.77 29.31 -14.59
CA ALA A 217 5.26 30.66 -14.48
C ALA A 217 5.13 30.95 -12.98
N ALA A 218 5.63 32.02 -12.39
CA ALA A 218 6.33 33.19 -12.89
C ALA A 218 7.19 33.72 -11.74
N VAL A 219 8.46 34.05 -12.01
CA VAL A 219 9.18 35.05 -11.22
C VAL A 219 9.20 36.27 -12.12
N GLU A 220 8.32 37.23 -11.82
CA GLU A 220 8.42 38.56 -12.42
C GLU A 220 9.66 39.25 -11.84
N THR A 221 10.64 39.57 -12.69
CA THR A 221 11.43 40.80 -12.57
C THR A 221 11.84 41.27 -13.98
N PRO A 222 11.89 42.59 -14.24
CA PRO A 222 11.98 43.16 -15.57
C PRO A 222 13.43 43.31 -16.08
N GLU A 223 13.52 43.52 -17.40
CA GLU A 223 14.66 43.97 -18.21
C GLU A 223 15.77 42.96 -18.58
N GLU A 224 16.03 42.91 -19.90
CA GLU A 224 17.03 42.08 -20.57
C GLU A 224 18.45 42.37 -20.07
N GLY A 225 19.07 41.34 -19.47
CA GLY A 225 20.50 41.26 -19.18
C GLY A 225 21.08 39.97 -19.78
N PRO A 226 22.40 39.92 -20.05
CA PRO A 226 22.99 38.93 -20.94
C PRO A 226 22.85 37.50 -20.42
N VAL A 227 22.58 36.58 -21.36
CA VAL A 227 22.43 35.13 -21.18
C VAL A 227 23.51 34.57 -20.23
N PRO A 228 23.14 33.90 -19.11
CA PRO A 228 24.12 33.29 -18.23
C PRO A 228 24.72 32.03 -18.88
N ALA A 229 26.05 31.91 -18.73
CA ALA A 229 26.91 30.85 -19.24
C ALA A 229 26.44 29.42 -18.88
N PRO A 230 26.87 28.39 -19.64
CA PRO A 230 26.50 27.00 -19.41
C PRO A 230 26.79 26.55 -17.97
N ARG A 231 25.80 25.91 -17.34
CA ARG A 231 25.89 25.39 -15.96
C ARG A 231 27.09 24.46 -15.81
N SER A 232 27.86 24.71 -14.75
CA SER A 232 29.05 23.96 -14.40
C SER A 232 28.78 22.46 -14.32
N LYS A 233 29.78 21.69 -14.76
CA LYS A 233 29.87 20.24 -14.57
C LYS A 233 29.52 19.90 -13.13
N PHE A 234 28.87 18.75 -12.92
CA PHE A 234 28.51 18.21 -11.62
C PHE A 234 29.79 17.98 -10.78
N GLU A 235 30.30 19.02 -10.15
CA GLU A 235 31.42 18.94 -9.23
C GLU A 235 30.88 18.40 -7.90
N ILE A 236 31.18 17.12 -7.64
CA ILE A 236 30.91 16.49 -6.36
C ILE A 236 31.64 17.32 -5.29
N SER A 237 30.88 18.05 -4.47
CA SER A 237 31.44 18.87 -3.40
C SER A 237 32.35 18.01 -2.52
N ARG A 238 33.55 18.51 -2.20
CA ARG A 238 34.58 17.83 -1.40
C ARG A 238 34.01 17.28 -0.08
N LYS A 239 33.01 17.96 0.51
CA LYS A 239 32.27 17.52 1.70
C LYS A 239 31.44 16.25 1.47
N SER A 240 30.79 16.13 0.31
CA SER A 240 29.99 14.97 -0.10
C SER A 240 30.86 13.75 -0.41
N LEU A 241 32.04 13.97 -1.00
CA LEU A 241 33.02 12.90 -1.24
C LEU A 241 33.60 12.36 0.08
N ILE A 242 33.87 13.25 1.04
CA ILE A 242 34.34 12.87 2.39
C ILE A 242 33.25 12.10 3.15
N THR A 243 31.97 12.48 3.04
CA THR A 243 30.87 11.75 3.72
C THR A 243 30.66 10.37 3.12
N ILE A 244 30.75 10.23 1.79
CA ILE A 244 30.67 8.93 1.11
C ILE A 244 31.88 8.07 1.47
N GLY A 245 33.09 8.62 1.47
CA GLY A 245 34.32 7.93 1.86
C GLY A 245 34.30 7.45 3.32
N LEU A 246 33.83 8.30 4.25
CA LEU A 246 33.66 7.93 5.66
C LEU A 246 32.60 6.82 5.83
N GLY A 247 31.51 6.87 5.07
CA GLY A 247 30.50 5.83 5.05
C GLY A 247 31.04 4.48 4.57
N ILE A 248 31.85 4.47 3.51
CA ILE A 248 32.50 3.27 2.99
C ILE A 248 33.51 2.71 4.00
N CYS A 249 34.33 3.56 4.63
CA CYS A 249 35.27 3.14 5.67
C CYS A 249 34.57 2.59 6.92
N LEU A 250 33.46 3.19 7.37
CA LEU A 250 32.67 2.66 8.49
C LEU A 250 32.02 1.32 8.14
N PHE A 251 31.55 1.16 6.90
CA PHE A 251 30.98 -0.10 6.42
C PHE A 251 32.02 -1.22 6.37
N ILE A 252 33.23 -0.91 5.86
CA ILE A 252 34.37 -1.84 5.86
C ILE A 252 34.81 -2.18 7.29
N SER A 253 34.89 -1.17 8.17
CA SER A 253 35.23 -1.36 9.58
C SER A 253 34.24 -2.28 10.30
N ILE A 254 32.93 -2.12 10.05
CA ILE A 254 31.88 -3.00 10.55
C ILE A 254 32.05 -4.44 10.04
N ILE A 255 32.31 -4.63 8.74
CA ILE A 255 32.50 -5.98 8.16
C ILE A 255 33.71 -6.69 8.78
N VAL A 256 34.82 -5.96 8.97
CA VAL A 256 36.02 -6.50 9.61
C VAL A 256 35.73 -6.88 11.06
N HIS A 257 35.01 -6.02 11.81
CA HIS A 257 34.66 -6.29 13.20
C HIS A 257 33.69 -7.48 13.36
N ILE A 258 32.75 -7.66 12.41
CA ILE A 258 31.85 -8.82 12.35
C ILE A 258 32.63 -10.13 12.17
N ARG A 259 33.68 -10.15 11.33
CA ARG A 259 34.53 -11.34 11.14
C ARG A 259 35.40 -11.68 12.35
N THR A 260 35.74 -10.69 13.17
CA THR A 260 36.70 -10.86 14.27
C THR A 260 36.05 -11.44 15.53
N SER A 261 34.72 -11.39 15.66
CA SER A 261 33.99 -11.93 16.81
C SER A 261 33.18 -13.20 16.43
N PRO A 262 33.46 -14.38 17.01
CA PRO A 262 32.87 -15.66 16.58
C PRO A 262 31.35 -15.74 16.83
N THR A 263 30.86 -15.10 17.90
CA THR A 263 29.42 -15.02 18.19
C THR A 263 28.69 -14.09 17.21
N LEU A 264 29.32 -12.97 16.84
CA LEU A 264 28.75 -11.96 15.95
C LEU A 264 28.74 -12.45 14.49
N HIS A 265 29.77 -13.19 14.07
CA HIS A 265 29.83 -13.84 12.77
C HIS A 265 28.69 -14.86 12.58
N THR A 266 28.42 -15.68 13.59
CA THR A 266 27.34 -16.69 13.53
C THR A 266 25.96 -16.03 13.43
N GLN A 267 25.71 -14.96 14.18
CA GLN A 267 24.46 -14.21 14.07
C GLN A 267 24.32 -13.49 12.73
N PHE A 268 25.42 -12.92 12.21
CA PHE A 268 25.43 -12.28 10.89
C PHE A 268 25.10 -13.26 9.77
N LEU A 269 25.64 -14.49 9.80
CA LEU A 269 25.33 -15.53 8.82
C LEU A 269 23.85 -15.95 8.84
N ILE A 270 23.18 -15.90 9.99
CA ILE A 270 21.75 -16.23 10.10
C ILE A 270 20.88 -15.07 9.64
N PHE A 271 21.24 -13.82 9.99
CA PHE A 271 20.39 -12.66 9.72
C PHE A 271 20.57 -12.06 8.32
N LEU A 272 21.74 -12.16 7.71
CA LEU A 272 21.99 -11.61 6.38
C LEU A 272 21.08 -12.23 5.30
N PRO A 273 20.88 -13.56 5.23
CA PRO A 273 19.95 -14.15 4.27
C PRO A 273 18.50 -13.70 4.51
N ILE A 274 18.08 -13.56 5.77
CA ILE A 274 16.73 -13.09 6.12
C ILE A 274 16.53 -11.64 5.64
N LEU A 275 17.53 -10.78 5.89
CA LEU A 275 17.51 -9.38 5.45
C LEU A 275 17.47 -9.28 3.92
N LEU A 276 18.34 -10.02 3.22
CA LEU A 276 18.39 -10.03 1.76
C LEU A 276 17.11 -10.60 1.15
N ASN A 277 16.53 -11.63 1.79
CA ASN A 277 15.25 -12.20 1.39
C ASN A 277 14.12 -11.17 1.49
N ALA A 278 14.00 -10.48 2.63
CA ALA A 278 13.00 -9.41 2.80
C ALA A 278 13.25 -8.20 1.89
N LEU A 279 14.52 -7.90 1.56
CA LEU A 279 14.91 -6.77 0.73
C LEU A 279 14.65 -7.01 -0.77
N PHE A 280 14.94 -8.20 -1.28
CA PHE A 280 14.93 -8.46 -2.74
C PHE A 280 13.87 -9.45 -3.19
N PHE A 281 13.60 -10.51 -2.45
CA PHE A 281 12.80 -11.64 -2.91
C PHE A 281 11.36 -11.58 -2.37
N ASP A 282 11.21 -11.50 -1.05
CA ASP A 282 9.91 -11.39 -0.38
C ASP A 282 9.50 -9.92 -0.14
N GLY A 283 9.90 -9.04 -1.06
CA GLY A 283 9.70 -7.60 -0.95
C GLY A 283 8.23 -7.20 -0.82
N ILE A 284 7.88 -6.45 0.21
CA ILE A 284 6.49 -6.10 0.54
C ILE A 284 5.77 -5.29 -0.56
N VAL A 285 6.51 -4.57 -1.40
CA VAL A 285 5.95 -3.75 -2.51
C VAL A 285 5.81 -4.57 -3.78
N LEU A 286 6.90 -5.18 -4.25
CA LEU A 286 6.91 -5.85 -5.56
C LEU A 286 6.37 -7.28 -5.48
N SER A 287 6.50 -7.96 -4.35
CA SER A 287 6.02 -9.33 -4.13
C SER A 287 4.64 -9.38 -3.47
N LYS A 288 4.38 -8.53 -2.47
CA LYS A 288 3.09 -8.55 -1.75
C LYS A 288 2.09 -7.48 -2.21
N LEU A 289 2.52 -6.51 -3.02
CA LEU A 289 1.70 -5.43 -3.57
C LEU A 289 1.15 -4.45 -2.53
N LEU A 290 1.94 -4.13 -1.50
CA LEU A 290 1.55 -3.19 -0.45
C LEU A 290 2.35 -1.88 -0.50
N GLY A 291 1.80 -0.84 0.12
CA GLY A 291 2.45 0.47 0.20
C GLY A 291 2.53 1.22 -1.12
N ILE A 292 1.76 0.79 -2.14
CA ILE A 292 1.81 1.33 -3.51
C ILE A 292 1.18 2.73 -3.58
N CYS A 293 0.07 2.97 -2.88
CA CYS A 293 -0.63 4.26 -2.90
C CYS A 293 0.30 5.44 -2.49
N PRO A 294 0.98 5.41 -1.32
CA PRO A 294 1.91 6.48 -0.95
C PRO A 294 3.15 6.52 -1.85
N LEU A 295 3.62 5.36 -2.33
CA LEU A 295 4.77 5.25 -3.22
C LEU A 295 4.54 5.96 -4.56
N LEU A 296 3.37 5.77 -5.18
CA LEU A 296 3.02 6.41 -6.46
C LEU A 296 2.88 7.93 -6.32
N ASN A 297 2.37 8.44 -5.21
CA ASN A 297 2.26 9.88 -4.99
C ASN A 297 3.65 10.50 -4.77
N LYS A 298 4.50 9.84 -3.99
CA LYS A 298 5.77 10.42 -3.52
C LYS A 298 6.93 10.27 -4.48
N SER A 299 6.85 9.30 -5.38
CA SER A 299 7.81 9.14 -6.47
C SER A 299 7.75 10.23 -7.54
N ARG A 300 6.87 11.25 -7.42
CA ARG A 300 6.93 12.43 -8.30
C ARG A 300 8.15 13.32 -8.03
N GLN A 301 8.70 13.29 -6.82
CA GLN A 301 9.85 14.11 -6.41
C GLN A 301 10.90 13.24 -5.72
N ILE A 302 12.15 13.27 -6.21
CA ILE A 302 13.24 12.44 -5.67
C ILE A 302 13.55 12.83 -4.22
N ASP A 303 13.59 14.14 -3.92
CA ASP A 303 13.88 14.63 -2.58
C ASP A 303 12.83 14.19 -1.56
N ALA A 304 11.56 14.17 -1.97
CA ALA A 304 10.46 13.66 -1.15
C ALA A 304 10.54 12.13 -0.99
N ALA A 305 10.91 11.41 -2.04
CA ALA A 305 11.01 9.95 -2.04
C ALA A 305 12.05 9.42 -1.04
N TRP A 306 13.28 9.95 -1.06
CA TRP A 306 14.34 9.50 -0.15
C TRP A 306 14.01 9.87 1.31
N LYS A 307 13.55 11.11 1.53
CA LYS A 307 13.13 11.61 2.85
C LYS A 307 12.02 10.77 3.47
N MET A 308 10.98 10.46 2.70
CA MET A 308 9.89 9.62 3.18
C MET A 308 10.31 8.17 3.39
N GLY A 309 11.18 7.61 2.55
CA GLY A 309 11.63 6.23 2.71
C GLY A 309 12.44 5.98 3.98
N ILE A 310 13.30 6.92 4.38
CA ILE A 310 13.99 6.85 5.68
C ILE A 310 12.99 6.85 6.83
N ALA A 311 11.98 7.72 6.77
CA ALA A 311 10.93 7.76 7.79
C ALA A 311 10.17 6.43 7.89
N VAL A 312 9.82 5.83 6.73
CA VAL A 312 9.15 4.52 6.68
C VAL A 312 10.01 3.41 7.27
N ILE A 313 11.32 3.37 6.99
CA ILE A 313 12.25 2.38 7.58
C ILE A 313 12.22 2.45 9.11
N ILE A 314 12.37 3.66 9.66
CA ILE A 314 12.43 3.88 11.11
C ILE A 314 11.10 3.49 11.75
N VAL A 315 9.99 4.03 11.24
CA VAL A 315 8.67 3.79 11.83
C VAL A 315 8.30 2.30 11.73
N MET A 316 8.56 1.66 10.60
CA MET A 316 8.19 0.26 10.39
C MET A 316 9.01 -0.70 11.26
N THR A 317 10.31 -0.46 11.41
CA THR A 317 11.19 -1.28 12.25
C THR A 317 10.78 -1.17 13.73
N LEU A 318 10.61 0.06 14.22
CA LEU A 318 10.27 0.30 15.62
C LEU A 318 8.83 -0.16 15.95
N SER A 319 7.87 0.14 15.08
CA SER A 319 6.48 -0.29 15.31
C SER A 319 6.31 -1.81 15.25
N THR A 320 7.01 -2.51 14.35
CA THR A 320 6.97 -3.97 14.29
C THR A 320 7.63 -4.60 15.53
N ALA A 321 8.75 -4.05 15.99
CA ALA A 321 9.40 -4.49 17.23
C ALA A 321 8.46 -4.30 18.45
N LEU A 322 7.80 -3.16 18.56
CA LEU A 322 6.81 -2.90 19.62
C LEU A 322 5.60 -3.84 19.52
N ASN A 323 5.06 -4.04 18.31
CA ASN A 323 3.95 -4.97 18.10
C ASN A 323 4.32 -6.42 18.45
N TRP A 324 5.57 -6.84 18.21
CA TRP A 324 6.03 -8.18 18.62
C TRP A 324 6.00 -8.33 20.13
N VAL A 325 6.46 -7.31 20.87
CA VAL A 325 6.42 -7.31 22.34
C VAL A 325 4.98 -7.34 22.83
N VAL A 326 4.11 -6.48 22.29
CA VAL A 326 2.70 -6.44 22.67
C VAL A 326 2.00 -7.76 22.35
N TYR A 327 2.24 -8.36 21.18
CA TYR A 327 1.65 -9.64 20.82
C TYR A 327 2.07 -10.76 21.77
N ASN A 328 3.38 -10.97 21.93
CA ASN A 328 3.87 -12.14 22.68
C ASN A 328 3.76 -11.97 24.19
N LYS A 329 3.93 -10.76 24.72
CA LYS A 329 3.89 -10.52 26.18
C LYS A 329 2.53 -10.13 26.69
N VAL A 330 1.72 -9.40 25.92
CA VAL A 330 0.40 -8.93 26.38
C VAL A 330 -0.71 -9.81 25.82
N LEU A 331 -0.72 -10.06 24.51
CA LEU A 331 -1.85 -10.72 23.86
C LEU A 331 -1.91 -12.23 24.12
N ILE A 332 -0.76 -12.93 24.00
CA ILE A 332 -0.68 -14.37 24.31
C ILE A 332 -0.94 -14.60 25.81
N MET A 333 -0.23 -13.87 26.68
CA MET A 333 -0.43 -13.99 28.13
C MET A 333 -1.86 -13.67 28.55
N GLY A 334 -2.48 -12.64 27.99
CA GLY A 334 -3.88 -12.30 28.23
C GLY A 334 -4.84 -13.38 27.72
N SER A 335 -4.56 -13.99 26.56
CA SER A 335 -5.33 -15.11 26.03
C SER A 335 -5.23 -16.34 26.93
N ASP A 336 -4.06 -16.64 27.48
CA ASP A 336 -3.84 -17.80 28.35
C ASP A 336 -4.54 -17.63 29.71
N VAL A 337 -4.47 -16.42 30.28
CA VAL A 337 -5.20 -16.07 31.52
C VAL A 337 -6.71 -16.20 31.32
N LEU A 338 -7.23 -15.72 30.19
CA LEU A 338 -8.67 -15.77 29.92
C LEU A 338 -9.14 -17.19 29.55
N ALA A 339 -8.32 -17.98 28.85
CA ALA A 339 -8.60 -19.38 28.56
C ALA A 339 -8.74 -20.23 29.84
N LYS A 340 -8.08 -19.83 30.93
CA LYS A 340 -8.25 -20.47 32.25
C LYS A 340 -9.59 -20.15 32.91
N TYR A 341 -10.22 -19.02 32.56
CA TYR A 341 -11.43 -18.51 33.20
C TYR A 341 -12.72 -18.71 32.38
N SER A 342 -12.63 -19.07 31.10
CA SER A 342 -13.80 -19.24 30.22
C SER A 342 -13.90 -20.67 29.66
N SER A 343 -15.12 -21.25 29.66
CA SER A 343 -15.42 -22.56 29.05
C SER A 343 -15.47 -22.55 27.51
N MET A 344 -15.18 -21.42 26.85
CA MET A 344 -15.19 -21.30 25.39
C MET A 344 -13.75 -21.31 24.85
N SER A 345 -13.46 -22.18 23.87
CA SER A 345 -12.13 -22.33 23.22
C SER A 345 -11.76 -21.18 22.27
N ILE A 346 -12.18 -19.95 22.57
CA ILE A 346 -11.88 -18.77 21.75
C ILE A 346 -10.49 -18.23 22.11
N ARG A 347 -9.53 -18.38 21.20
CA ARG A 347 -8.20 -17.79 21.33
C ARG A 347 -8.25 -16.30 20.95
N LEU A 348 -8.20 -15.41 21.94
CA LEU A 348 -8.25 -13.95 21.76
C LEU A 348 -7.16 -13.43 20.84
N GLU A 349 -5.99 -14.07 20.82
CA GLU A 349 -4.89 -13.72 19.93
C GLU A 349 -5.32 -13.69 18.46
N LYS A 350 -6.18 -14.60 18.00
CA LYS A 350 -6.62 -14.67 16.60
C LYS A 350 -7.69 -13.62 16.27
N ILE A 351 -8.37 -13.07 17.28
CA ILE A 351 -9.49 -12.14 17.11
C ILE A 351 -9.00 -10.70 17.15
N PHE A 352 -8.16 -10.37 18.14
CA PHE A 352 -7.85 -8.99 18.50
C PHE A 352 -6.47 -8.52 18.04
N TYR A 353 -5.62 -9.37 17.45
CA TYR A 353 -4.27 -8.96 17.04
C TYR A 353 -4.27 -7.75 16.10
N LEU A 354 -5.21 -7.71 15.14
CA LEU A 354 -5.30 -6.63 14.16
C LEU A 354 -5.60 -5.27 14.83
N THR A 355 -6.63 -5.23 15.69
CA THR A 355 -7.01 -4.03 16.42
C THR A 355 -5.89 -3.58 17.35
N VAL A 356 -5.23 -4.52 18.04
CA VAL A 356 -4.09 -4.22 18.92
C VAL A 356 -2.91 -3.64 18.13
N PHE A 357 -2.58 -4.21 16.98
CA PHE A 357 -1.50 -3.67 16.13
C PHE A 357 -1.80 -2.25 15.64
N ILE A 358 -3.03 -1.98 15.21
CA ILE A 358 -3.44 -0.64 14.77
C ILE A 358 -3.32 0.36 15.93
N VAL A 359 -3.83 0.00 17.12
CA VAL A 359 -3.76 0.87 18.30
C VAL A 359 -2.31 1.13 18.72
N THR A 360 -1.46 0.10 18.77
CA THR A 360 -0.05 0.24 19.12
C THR A 360 0.71 1.10 18.11
N ILE A 361 0.48 0.90 16.79
CA ILE A 361 1.08 1.75 15.74
C ILE A 361 0.61 3.20 15.89
N ALA A 362 -0.69 3.41 16.09
CA ALA A 362 -1.25 4.75 16.22
C ALA A 362 -0.67 5.51 17.42
N VAL A 363 -0.61 4.88 18.59
CA VAL A 363 -0.01 5.49 19.81
C VAL A 363 1.47 5.77 19.60
N PHE A 364 2.21 4.84 18.99
CA PHE A 364 3.63 5.01 18.73
C PHE A 364 3.92 6.18 17.78
N VAL A 365 3.27 6.21 16.61
CA VAL A 365 3.51 7.27 15.62
C VAL A 365 3.00 8.62 16.12
N GLN A 366 1.91 8.65 16.88
CA GLN A 366 1.44 9.89 17.51
C GLN A 366 2.44 10.42 18.54
N THR A 367 3.07 9.53 19.31
CA THR A 367 4.16 9.92 20.20
C THR A 367 5.35 10.45 19.40
N LEU A 368 5.70 9.77 18.31
CA LEU A 368 6.80 10.18 17.42
C LEU A 368 6.53 11.54 16.76
N SER A 369 5.29 11.85 16.38
CA SER A 369 4.93 13.14 15.78
C SER A 369 5.11 14.31 16.77
N VAL A 370 4.69 14.11 18.02
CA VAL A 370 4.90 15.08 19.11
C VAL A 370 6.39 15.25 19.40
N MET A 371 7.16 14.15 19.44
CA MET A 371 8.60 14.19 19.67
C MET A 371 9.35 14.92 18.55
N LEU A 372 9.04 14.65 17.27
CA LEU A 372 9.67 15.34 16.15
C LEU A 372 9.33 16.84 16.15
N ARG A 373 8.11 17.23 16.53
CA ARG A 373 7.73 18.65 16.64
C ARG A 373 8.57 19.39 17.69
N LYS A 374 8.94 18.71 18.78
CA LYS A 374 9.72 19.27 19.88
C LYS A 374 11.22 19.29 19.60
N PHE A 375 11.77 18.21 19.05
CA PHE A 375 13.23 18.05 18.89
C PHE A 375 13.76 18.45 17.50
N ALA A 376 12.94 18.34 16.45
CA ALA A 376 13.38 18.52 15.07
C ALA A 376 12.34 19.29 14.24
N ARG A 377 12.05 20.54 14.63
CA ARG A 377 11.00 21.37 14.04
C ARG A 377 11.20 21.60 12.52
N THR A 378 12.43 21.80 12.06
CA THR A 378 12.76 21.92 10.63
C THR A 378 12.45 20.64 9.85
N ALA A 379 12.68 19.47 10.44
CA ALA A 379 12.33 18.19 9.83
C ALA A 379 10.81 17.98 9.85
N TYR A 380 10.14 18.36 10.94
CA TYR A 380 8.69 18.31 11.06
C TYR A 380 7.98 19.22 10.06
N GLU A 381 8.47 20.44 9.81
CA GLU A 381 7.85 21.35 8.83
C GLU A 381 8.00 20.84 7.38
N GLN A 382 9.06 20.07 7.09
CA GLN A 382 9.27 19.43 5.78
C GLN A 382 8.56 18.08 5.63
N MET A 383 8.25 17.38 6.72
CA MET A 383 7.77 15.98 6.74
C MET A 383 6.40 15.80 7.41
N GLY A 384 5.86 16.85 8.05
CA GLY A 384 4.73 16.75 8.97
C GLY A 384 3.47 16.20 8.32
N GLN A 385 3.23 16.60 7.06
CA GLN A 385 2.15 16.03 6.25
C GLN A 385 2.32 14.52 5.98
N PHE A 386 3.55 14.01 5.98
CA PHE A 386 3.85 12.61 5.66
C PHE A 386 3.80 11.70 6.87
N LEU A 387 4.15 12.21 8.06
CA LEU A 387 4.11 11.44 9.31
C LEU A 387 2.72 10.85 9.60
N GLU A 388 1.68 11.60 9.31
CA GLU A 388 0.30 11.17 9.52
C GLU A 388 -0.13 10.14 8.48
N LEU A 389 0.34 10.28 7.24
CA LEU A 389 0.10 9.30 6.19
C LEU A 389 0.81 7.97 6.48
N ILE A 390 1.86 7.97 7.31
CA ILE A 390 2.54 6.76 7.77
C ILE A 390 1.65 5.95 8.71
N THR A 391 0.87 6.57 9.60
CA THR A 391 -0.03 5.83 10.52
C THR A 391 -1.05 4.98 9.79
N VAL A 392 -1.49 5.48 8.64
CA VAL A 392 -2.49 4.83 7.79
C VAL A 392 -1.87 4.04 6.64
N ASN A 393 -0.55 3.97 6.58
CA ASN A 393 0.12 3.28 5.50
C ASN A 393 0.00 1.78 5.71
N CYS A 394 -0.69 1.13 4.77
CA CYS A 394 -0.85 -0.32 4.74
C CYS A 394 0.48 -1.08 4.88
N ILE A 395 1.62 -0.52 4.47
CA ILE A 395 2.92 -1.17 4.64
C ILE A 395 3.33 -1.35 6.11
N VAL A 396 3.05 -0.36 6.97
CA VAL A 396 3.45 -0.38 8.38
C VAL A 396 2.65 -1.43 9.13
N LEU A 397 1.33 -1.45 8.91
CA LEU A 397 0.46 -2.49 9.47
C LEU A 397 0.86 -3.87 8.94
N ALA A 398 1.11 -3.98 7.64
CA ALA A 398 1.41 -5.26 7.02
C ALA A 398 2.74 -5.88 7.46
N SER A 399 3.77 -5.07 7.69
CA SER A 399 5.03 -5.57 8.26
C SER A 399 4.77 -6.34 9.56
N ALA A 400 3.90 -5.82 10.43
CA ALA A 400 3.52 -6.49 11.66
C ALA A 400 2.62 -7.72 11.42
N THR A 401 1.59 -7.61 10.57
CA THR A 401 0.63 -8.70 10.35
C THR A 401 1.20 -9.88 9.55
N PHE A 402 2.19 -9.68 8.68
CA PHE A 402 2.82 -10.79 7.95
C PHE A 402 3.96 -11.46 8.71
N THR A 403 4.58 -10.77 9.66
CA THR A 403 5.82 -11.26 10.30
C THR A 403 5.57 -11.83 11.69
N ILE A 404 4.61 -11.31 12.45
CA ILE A 404 4.41 -11.70 13.86
C ILE A 404 3.56 -13.00 13.99
N PRO A 405 2.42 -13.15 13.28
CA PRO A 405 1.58 -14.35 13.42
C PRO A 405 2.26 -15.65 12.96
N THR A 406 3.38 -15.57 12.24
CA THR A 406 4.18 -16.73 11.82
C THR A 406 5.02 -17.31 12.96
N GLY A 407 5.02 -16.71 14.16
CA GLY A 407 5.74 -17.21 15.33
C GLY A 407 7.25 -16.93 15.31
N THR A 408 7.68 -15.92 14.54
CA THR A 408 9.09 -15.53 14.45
C THR A 408 9.62 -14.93 15.75
N SER A 409 10.93 -15.08 16.00
CA SER A 409 11.59 -14.46 17.15
C SER A 409 11.71 -12.94 16.98
N PHE A 410 11.83 -12.20 18.09
CA PHE A 410 11.91 -10.73 18.10
C PHE A 410 12.93 -10.15 17.12
N MET A 411 14.12 -10.76 17.08
CA MET A 411 15.22 -10.27 16.26
C MET A 411 14.95 -10.51 14.77
N VAL A 412 14.44 -11.70 14.44
CA VAL A 412 14.04 -12.05 13.07
C VAL A 412 12.93 -11.12 12.59
N SER A 413 11.91 -10.85 13.42
CA SER A 413 10.81 -9.97 13.03
C SER A 413 11.27 -8.52 12.80
N THR A 414 12.19 -8.03 13.64
CA THR A 414 12.70 -6.66 13.54
C THR A 414 13.59 -6.48 12.31
N ILE A 415 14.46 -7.45 12.02
CA ILE A 415 15.34 -7.42 10.85
C ILE A 415 14.53 -7.57 9.55
N THR A 416 13.50 -8.40 9.56
CA THR A 416 12.57 -8.54 8.42
C THR A 416 11.83 -7.22 8.16
N ALA A 417 11.33 -6.56 9.21
CA ALA A 417 10.69 -5.24 9.10
C ALA A 417 11.66 -4.18 8.56
N PHE A 418 12.92 -4.20 9.01
CA PHE A 418 13.95 -3.32 8.47
C PHE A 418 14.21 -3.58 6.98
N GLY A 419 14.28 -4.86 6.57
CA GLY A 419 14.41 -5.27 5.17
C GLY A 419 13.25 -4.80 4.28
N TYR A 420 12.00 -4.93 4.76
CA TYR A 420 10.83 -4.37 4.07
C TYR A 420 10.91 -2.85 3.91
N GLY A 421 11.49 -2.15 4.89
CA GLY A 421 11.63 -0.70 4.85
C GLY A 421 12.63 -0.27 3.79
N LEU A 422 13.77 -0.95 3.77
CA LEU A 422 14.80 -0.75 2.75
C LEU A 422 14.25 -1.06 1.35
N HIS A 423 13.45 -2.12 1.21
CA HIS A 423 12.78 -2.45 -0.05
C HIS A 423 11.86 -1.29 -0.50
N TRP A 424 11.02 -0.76 0.38
CA TRP A 424 10.14 0.35 0.03
C TRP A 424 10.91 1.62 -0.35
N LEU A 425 11.96 1.98 0.40
CA LEU A 425 12.85 3.10 0.07
C LEU A 425 13.48 2.90 -1.32
N MET A 426 14.06 1.73 -1.56
CA MET A 426 14.71 1.38 -2.83
C MET A 426 13.74 1.55 -4.00
N VAL A 427 12.57 0.92 -3.95
CA VAL A 427 11.59 0.96 -5.04
C VAL A 427 11.07 2.39 -5.25
N THR A 428 10.80 3.15 -4.19
CA THR A 428 10.28 4.52 -4.30
C THR A 428 11.29 5.45 -4.95
N VAL A 429 12.57 5.35 -4.58
CA VAL A 429 13.66 6.17 -5.13
C VAL A 429 13.94 5.80 -6.57
N TRP A 430 13.99 4.50 -6.89
CA TRP A 430 14.18 4.05 -8.27
C TRP A 430 13.03 4.49 -9.17
N LEU A 431 11.79 4.37 -8.71
CA LEU A 431 10.63 4.86 -9.47
C LEU A 431 10.69 6.39 -9.67
N ALA A 432 11.13 7.14 -8.65
CA ALA A 432 11.30 8.59 -8.76
C ALA A 432 12.37 8.99 -9.78
N LEU A 433 13.47 8.25 -9.83
CA LEU A 433 14.54 8.43 -10.84
C LEU A 433 14.02 8.13 -12.25
N LEU A 434 13.30 7.02 -12.44
CA LEU A 434 12.72 6.63 -13.72
C LEU A 434 11.68 7.64 -14.21
N ARG A 435 10.85 8.18 -13.31
CA ARG A 435 9.87 9.23 -13.64
C ARG A 435 10.55 10.55 -14.02
N ARG A 436 11.66 10.93 -13.37
CA ARG A 436 12.38 12.18 -13.65
C ARG A 436 13.01 12.19 -15.05
N GLN A 437 13.52 11.05 -15.51
CA GLN A 437 14.16 10.98 -16.83
C GLN A 437 13.17 11.23 -18.00
N ARG A 438 11.86 11.33 -17.72
CA ARG A 438 10.76 11.51 -18.69
C ARG A 438 10.96 10.61 -19.92
N LEU A 439 10.62 9.33 -19.80
CA LEU A 439 10.42 8.48 -20.98
C LEU A 439 9.52 9.24 -21.96
N PHE A 440 9.92 9.28 -23.23
CA PHE A 440 9.30 9.94 -24.39
C PHE A 440 7.85 9.50 -24.64
N VAL A 441 6.94 9.77 -23.71
CA VAL A 441 5.53 9.41 -23.82
C VAL A 441 4.72 10.71 -23.85
N PRO A 442 4.02 11.02 -24.95
CA PRO A 442 3.15 12.18 -25.00
C PRO A 442 2.07 12.04 -23.91
N THR A 443 2.03 12.99 -22.99
CA THR A 443 1.07 13.09 -21.86
C THR A 443 -0.39 13.08 -22.32
N ASN A 444 -0.61 13.41 -23.60
CA ASN A 444 -1.92 13.33 -24.26
C ASN A 444 -2.46 11.89 -24.32
N ALA A 445 -1.59 10.87 -24.38
CA ALA A 445 -2.00 9.46 -24.54
C ALA A 445 -1.84 8.60 -23.27
N TRP A 446 -0.96 8.97 -22.32
CA TRP A 446 -0.75 8.24 -21.06
C TRP A 446 -0.88 9.13 -19.81
N ASP A 447 -1.51 8.63 -18.75
CA ASP A 447 -1.48 9.28 -17.41
C ASP A 447 -0.15 8.97 -16.70
N GLU A 448 0.41 9.92 -15.95
CA GLU A 448 1.67 9.72 -15.21
C GLU A 448 1.62 8.52 -14.26
N ASP A 449 0.49 8.33 -13.57
CA ASP A 449 0.29 7.21 -12.65
C ASP A 449 0.23 5.86 -13.38
N THR A 450 -0.33 5.82 -14.60
CA THR A 450 -0.41 4.60 -15.41
C THR A 450 0.97 4.17 -15.89
N ILE A 451 1.80 5.14 -16.33
CA ILE A 451 3.21 4.88 -16.69
C ILE A 451 3.96 4.34 -15.47
N ALA A 452 3.72 4.90 -14.29
CA ALA A 452 4.40 4.45 -13.09
C ALA A 452 4.01 3.04 -12.65
N ILE A 453 2.73 2.67 -12.76
CA ILE A 453 2.25 1.30 -12.52
C ILE A 453 2.90 0.34 -13.51
N LEU A 454 3.04 0.73 -14.78
CA LEU A 454 3.76 -0.05 -15.78
C LEU A 454 5.24 -0.25 -15.41
N LEU A 455 5.94 0.83 -15.02
CA LEU A 455 7.33 0.77 -14.56
C LEU A 455 7.48 -0.14 -13.33
N LEU A 456 6.56 -0.07 -12.37
CA LEU A 456 6.53 -0.98 -11.22
C LEU A 456 6.34 -2.44 -11.66
N GLY A 457 5.53 -2.71 -12.68
CA GLY A 457 5.39 -4.03 -13.28
C GLY A 457 6.70 -4.56 -13.88
N ILE A 458 7.43 -3.71 -14.61
CA ILE A 458 8.74 -4.05 -15.17
C ILE A 458 9.75 -4.32 -14.05
N MET A 459 9.80 -3.47 -13.01
CA MET A 459 10.65 -3.68 -11.85
C MET A 459 10.30 -5.00 -11.14
N ALA A 460 9.02 -5.26 -10.91
CA ALA A 460 8.55 -6.51 -10.30
C ALA A 460 8.96 -7.73 -11.14
N ALA A 461 8.90 -7.66 -12.48
CA ALA A 461 9.34 -8.72 -13.37
C ALA A 461 10.83 -9.03 -13.21
N ILE A 462 11.66 -7.99 -13.15
CA ILE A 462 13.11 -8.12 -12.94
C ILE A 462 13.40 -8.80 -11.60
N PHE A 463 12.80 -8.33 -10.51
CA PHE A 463 13.02 -8.92 -9.18
C PHE A 463 12.49 -10.35 -9.05
N THR A 464 11.35 -10.65 -9.68
CA THR A 464 10.82 -12.02 -9.73
C THR A 464 11.78 -12.94 -10.50
N GLY A 465 12.37 -12.45 -11.60
CA GLY A 465 13.39 -13.18 -12.35
C GLY A 465 14.65 -13.46 -11.53
N ILE A 466 15.16 -12.45 -10.80
CA ILE A 466 16.32 -12.60 -9.93
C ILE A 466 16.02 -13.56 -8.77
N GLY A 467 14.79 -13.57 -8.24
CA GLY A 467 14.37 -14.49 -7.18
C GLY A 467 14.34 -15.97 -7.56
N MET A 468 14.32 -16.30 -8.85
CA MET A 468 14.48 -17.68 -9.31
C MET A 468 15.94 -18.15 -9.32
N ILE A 469 16.90 -17.23 -9.19
CA ILE A 469 18.33 -17.55 -9.09
C ILE A 469 18.58 -18.00 -7.65
N ARG A 470 18.87 -19.29 -7.43
CA ARG A 470 19.30 -19.80 -6.12
C ARG A 470 20.71 -19.31 -5.83
N ILE A 471 20.80 -18.16 -5.15
CA ILE A 471 22.07 -17.54 -4.72
C ILE A 471 22.55 -18.12 -3.38
N PHE A 472 21.66 -18.78 -2.62
CA PHE A 472 21.94 -19.38 -1.31
C PHE A 472 21.49 -20.84 -1.26
#